data_AF-A0A925RTE1-F1
#
_entry.id   AF-A0A925RTE1-F1
#
_cell.length_a   1.000
_cell.length_b   1.000
_cell.length_c   1.000
_cell.angle_alpha   90.00
_cell.angle_beta   90.00
_cell.angle_gamma   90.00
#
_symmetry.space_group_name_H-M   'P 1'
#
loop_
_entity.id
_entity.type
_entity.pdbx_description
1 polymer ?
#
loop_
_entity_poly.entity_id
_entity_poly.type
_entity_poly.pdbx_seq_one_letter_code
_entity_poly.pdbx_strand_id
1 'polypeptide(L)'
;MNDITYFGVTDARGKTVKFGIRKEDRLRHMYIIGKTGMGKSTLLENMAIQDIQNGEGMAYLDPHGTTAEKLLEFVPEHRIKDVIYFAPFDMEYPVALNVLEDTAAGDESSQSIRSQFIVSGLMSTFKKIWKDQWSARMEYILNYTLLALLEIPEATLLDVNRMLSDKTFRKDVIDRLKEPTVKAYWEKEFASMTDKMVAEAVPAIQNKVGQFISNALIRNIIGQTKSSFDFRKAMDEKKIIIFNLSIGRIGEDAVNLLGSLFVTKIYLAAMSRADISERDMKEMPNFYLYVDEFQNFIT
;
A
#
# COMPACT_ATOMS: atom_id res chain seq x y z
N MET A 1 10.03 -19.29 26.82
CA MET A 1 9.33 -20.36 26.07
C MET A 1 9.75 -20.25 24.63
N ASN A 2 9.94 -21.36 23.91
CA ASN A 2 10.49 -21.33 22.54
C ASN A 2 9.60 -20.48 21.63
N ASP A 3 10.11 -19.30 21.27
CA ASP A 3 9.44 -18.24 20.52
C ASP A 3 9.46 -18.57 19.01
N ILE A 4 8.83 -19.69 18.66
CA ILE A 4 8.87 -20.28 17.32
C ILE A 4 7.46 -20.27 16.73
N THR A 5 7.31 -19.69 15.55
CA THR A 5 6.12 -19.87 14.71
C THR A 5 6.28 -21.18 13.95
N TYR A 6 5.48 -22.18 14.30
CA TYR A 6 5.60 -23.53 13.76
C TYR A 6 4.89 -23.64 12.41
N PHE A 7 5.49 -24.38 11.50
CA PHE A 7 4.90 -24.66 10.19
C PHE A 7 5.14 -26.09 9.70
N GLY A 8 5.69 -26.94 10.57
CA GLY A 8 5.87 -28.35 10.28
C GLY A 8 6.12 -29.14 11.54
N VAL A 9 6.36 -30.43 11.35
CA VAL A 9 6.82 -31.36 12.37
C VAL A 9 8.07 -32.06 11.85
N THR A 10 9.02 -32.31 12.74
CA THR A 10 10.24 -33.06 12.42
C THR A 10 10.43 -34.20 13.41
N ASP A 11 11.19 -35.21 13.02
CA ASP A 11 11.60 -36.29 13.91
C ASP A 11 13.00 -36.00 14.46
N ALA A 12 13.06 -35.72 15.76
CA ALA A 12 14.31 -35.57 16.50
C ALA A 12 14.53 -36.80 17.40
N ARG A 13 15.22 -37.80 16.87
CA ARG A 13 15.60 -39.04 17.60
C ARG A 13 14.40 -39.87 18.08
N GLY A 14 13.42 -40.09 17.20
CA GLY A 14 12.20 -40.84 17.49
C GLY A 14 11.15 -40.02 18.24
N LYS A 15 11.29 -38.69 18.29
CA LYS A 15 10.32 -37.79 18.92
C LYS A 15 9.84 -36.79 17.87
N THR A 16 8.53 -36.79 17.64
CA THR A 16 7.88 -35.75 16.84
C THR A 16 7.93 -34.43 17.60
N VAL A 17 8.61 -33.45 17.02
CA VAL A 17 8.73 -32.10 17.57
C VAL A 17 8.22 -31.08 16.56
N LYS A 18 7.58 -30.01 17.06
CA LYS A 18 7.16 -28.89 16.22
C LYS A 18 8.39 -28.22 15.60
N PHE A 19 8.35 -28.00 14.30
CA PHE A 19 9.38 -27.33 13.53
C PHE A 19 8.84 -25.98 13.01
N GLY A 20 9.70 -24.97 13.02
CA GLY A 20 9.31 -23.63 12.65
C GLY A 20 10.48 -22.67 12.62
N ILE A 21 10.15 -21.39 12.56
CA ILE A 21 11.11 -20.28 12.53
C ILE A 21 11.01 -19.45 13.82
N ARG A 22 12.16 -19.00 14.33
CA ARG A 22 12.22 -18.13 15.52
C ARG A 22 11.76 -16.73 15.18
N LYS A 23 11.20 -16.00 16.15
CA LYS A 23 10.79 -14.59 15.94
C LYS A 23 11.93 -13.71 15.41
N GLU A 24 13.13 -13.81 15.96
CA GLU A 24 14.31 -13.05 15.48
C GLU A 24 14.66 -13.35 14.02
N ASP A 25 14.52 -14.61 13.60
CA ASP A 25 14.81 -15.02 12.22
C ASP A 25 13.72 -14.50 11.25
N ARG A 26 12.46 -14.41 11.70
CA ARG A 26 11.34 -13.86 10.90
C ARG A 26 11.52 -12.39 10.55
N LEU A 27 12.27 -11.64 11.35
CA LEU A 27 12.60 -10.24 11.07
C LEU A 27 13.48 -10.06 9.84
N ARG A 28 14.11 -11.14 9.34
CA ARG A 28 14.91 -11.16 8.11
C ARG A 28 14.10 -11.49 6.85
N HIS A 29 12.78 -11.49 6.98
CA HIS A 29 11.80 -11.87 5.95
C HIS A 29 11.85 -13.36 5.58
N MET A 30 10.77 -13.83 4.94
CA MET A 30 10.64 -15.19 4.45
C MET A 30 10.11 -15.18 3.03
N TYR A 31 10.72 -15.98 2.16
CA TYR A 31 10.26 -16.18 0.80
C TYR A 31 9.83 -17.64 0.61
N ILE A 32 8.57 -17.85 0.24
CA ILE A 32 7.94 -19.17 0.12
C ILE A 32 7.67 -19.45 -1.36
N ILE A 33 8.32 -20.49 -1.90
CA ILE A 33 8.22 -20.87 -3.31
C ILE A 33 7.55 -22.23 -3.45
N GLY A 34 6.64 -22.36 -4.41
CA GLY A 34 5.94 -23.60 -4.69
C GLY A 34 4.91 -23.42 -5.81
N LYS A 35 4.67 -24.47 -6.59
CA LYS A 35 3.60 -24.46 -7.61
C LYS A 35 2.22 -24.37 -6.93
N THR A 36 1.19 -24.03 -7.70
CA THR A 36 -0.21 -24.09 -7.25
C THR A 36 -0.52 -25.48 -6.67
N GLY A 37 -1.25 -25.53 -5.56
CA GLY A 37 -1.60 -26.77 -4.86
C GLY A 37 -0.52 -27.35 -3.94
N MET A 38 0.67 -26.73 -3.83
CA MET A 38 1.75 -27.21 -2.95
C MET A 38 1.62 -26.75 -1.48
N GLY A 39 0.51 -26.12 -1.10
CA GLY A 39 0.23 -25.71 0.29
C GLY A 39 0.83 -24.36 0.72
N LYS A 40 1.25 -23.49 -0.21
CA LYS A 40 1.78 -22.15 0.12
C LYS A 40 0.80 -21.31 0.94
N SER A 41 -0.44 -21.15 0.46
CA SER A 41 -1.46 -20.37 1.15
C SER A 41 -1.79 -21.00 2.51
N THR A 42 -1.87 -22.34 2.60
CA THR A 42 -2.03 -23.05 3.87
C THR A 42 -0.88 -22.79 4.85
N LEU A 43 0.35 -22.69 4.36
CA LEU A 43 1.51 -22.34 5.18
C LEU A 43 1.38 -20.90 5.72
N LEU A 44 1.11 -19.92 4.84
CA LEU A 44 0.91 -18.52 5.22
C LEU A 44 -0.25 -18.36 6.22
N GLU A 45 -1.37 -19.03 5.97
CA GLU A 45 -2.55 -19.09 6.84
C GLU A 45 -2.19 -19.55 8.25
N ASN A 46 -1.52 -20.71 8.37
CA ASN A 46 -1.17 -21.26 9.68
C ASN A 46 -0.24 -20.33 10.46
N MET A 47 0.66 -19.63 9.77
CA MET A 47 1.55 -18.66 10.41
C MET A 47 0.78 -17.40 10.86
N ALA A 48 -0.10 -16.86 10.02
CA ALA A 48 -0.94 -15.72 10.35
C ALA A 48 -1.91 -16.01 11.51
N ILE A 49 -2.54 -17.19 11.53
CA ILE A 49 -3.39 -17.65 12.64
C ILE A 49 -2.61 -17.68 13.95
N GLN A 50 -1.37 -18.21 13.94
CA GLN A 50 -0.54 -18.21 15.13
C GLN A 50 -0.21 -16.80 15.61
N ASP A 51 0.07 -15.86 14.70
CA ASP A 51 0.34 -14.47 15.09
C ASP A 51 -0.89 -13.80 15.71
N ILE A 52 -2.07 -13.99 15.10
CA ILE A 52 -3.35 -13.51 15.63
C ILE A 52 -3.58 -14.07 17.05
N GLN A 53 -3.40 -15.37 17.24
CA GLN A 53 -3.63 -16.05 18.53
C GLN A 53 -2.59 -15.72 19.60
N ASN A 54 -1.34 -15.46 19.19
CA ASN A 54 -0.26 -15.06 20.09
C ASN A 54 -0.29 -13.56 20.42
N GLY A 55 -1.24 -12.82 19.87
CA GLY A 55 -1.43 -11.40 20.13
C GLY A 55 -0.43 -10.49 19.41
N GLU A 56 0.20 -10.96 18.34
CA GLU A 56 1.09 -10.17 17.50
C GLU A 56 0.30 -9.22 16.59
N GLY A 57 0.97 -8.15 16.11
CA GLY A 57 0.42 -7.29 15.07
C GLY A 57 0.70 -7.89 13.69
N MET A 58 -0.26 -7.82 12.77
CA MET A 58 -0.08 -8.43 11.45
C MET A 58 -0.96 -7.79 10.37
N ALA A 59 -0.52 -7.89 9.12
CA ALA A 59 -1.28 -7.55 7.92
C ALA A 59 -1.32 -8.74 6.95
N TYR A 60 -2.50 -9.08 6.41
CA TYR A 60 -2.67 -10.13 5.40
C TYR A 60 -3.24 -9.53 4.12
N LEU A 61 -2.53 -9.65 3.01
CA LEU A 61 -3.04 -9.29 1.69
C LEU A 61 -3.49 -10.54 0.95
N ASP A 62 -4.80 -10.63 0.71
CA ASP A 62 -5.44 -11.76 0.03
C ASP A 62 -6.09 -11.32 -1.29
N PRO A 63 -5.50 -11.68 -2.46
CA PRO A 63 -6.11 -11.42 -3.76
C PRO A 63 -7.38 -12.23 -4.02
N HIS A 64 -7.55 -13.39 -3.38
CA HIS A 64 -8.65 -14.32 -3.67
C HIS A 64 -9.82 -14.14 -2.70
N GLY A 65 -9.53 -13.81 -1.45
CA GLY A 65 -10.48 -13.50 -0.38
C GLY A 65 -10.86 -14.68 0.51
N THR A 66 -10.56 -15.92 0.10
CA THR A 66 -10.89 -17.12 0.87
C THR A 66 -10.10 -17.21 2.17
N THR A 67 -8.84 -16.78 2.16
CA THR A 67 -8.00 -16.79 3.35
C THR A 67 -8.39 -15.65 4.28
N ALA A 68 -8.71 -14.48 3.75
CA ALA A 68 -9.15 -13.34 4.54
C ALA A 68 -10.37 -13.67 5.42
N GLU A 69 -11.41 -14.29 4.84
CA GLU A 69 -12.60 -14.72 5.59
C GLU A 69 -12.26 -15.77 6.65
N LYS A 70 -11.41 -16.75 6.29
CA LYS A 70 -10.96 -17.78 7.22
C LYS A 70 -10.22 -17.19 8.42
N LEU A 71 -9.33 -16.21 8.21
CA LEU A 71 -8.58 -15.59 9.31
C LEU A 71 -9.48 -14.91 10.35
N LEU A 72 -10.64 -14.36 9.94
CA LEU A 72 -11.61 -13.75 10.86
C LEU A 72 -12.14 -14.78 11.88
N GLU A 73 -12.31 -16.04 11.48
CA GLU A 73 -12.76 -17.12 12.38
C GLU A 73 -11.76 -17.45 13.50
N PHE A 74 -10.48 -17.08 13.32
CA PHE A 74 -9.42 -17.35 14.30
C PHE A 74 -9.09 -16.14 15.18
N VAL A 75 -9.77 -15.01 15.00
CA VAL A 75 -9.58 -13.82 15.85
C VAL A 75 -10.16 -14.09 17.25
N PRO A 76 -9.36 -14.01 18.32
CA PRO A 76 -9.86 -14.15 19.69
C PRO A 76 -10.89 -13.07 20.03
N GLU A 77 -11.89 -13.40 20.85
CA GLU A 77 -12.97 -12.48 21.22
C GLU A 77 -12.46 -11.13 21.77
N HIS A 78 -11.40 -11.17 22.58
CA HIS A 78 -10.79 -9.97 23.17
C HIS A 78 -10.04 -9.07 22.17
N ARG A 79 -9.78 -9.56 20.94
CA ARG A 79 -9.05 -8.86 19.86
C ARG A 79 -9.96 -8.43 18.72
N ILE A 80 -11.27 -8.69 18.76
CA ILE A 80 -12.22 -8.31 17.69
C ILE A 80 -12.13 -6.81 17.35
N LYS A 81 -11.97 -5.95 18.37
CA LYS A 81 -11.82 -4.49 18.20
C LYS A 81 -10.48 -4.05 17.61
N ASP A 82 -9.53 -4.97 17.47
CA ASP A 82 -8.24 -4.71 16.84
C ASP A 82 -8.22 -5.06 15.35
N VAL A 83 -9.32 -5.61 14.82
CA VAL A 83 -9.44 -5.99 13.42
C VAL A 83 -9.76 -4.77 12.57
N ILE A 84 -8.92 -4.55 11.56
CA ILE A 84 -9.16 -3.62 10.46
C ILE A 84 -9.40 -4.49 9.23
N TYR A 85 -10.68 -4.62 8.85
CA TYR A 85 -11.08 -5.39 7.68
C TYR A 85 -11.25 -4.46 6.49
N PHE A 86 -10.38 -4.61 5.49
CA PHE A 86 -10.44 -3.84 4.26
C PHE A 86 -11.03 -4.69 3.15
N ALA A 87 -12.24 -4.35 2.75
CA ALA A 87 -13.01 -5.02 1.73
C ALA A 87 -13.52 -3.98 0.71
N PRO A 88 -12.82 -3.78 -0.43
CA PRO A 88 -13.20 -2.76 -1.42
C PRO A 88 -14.60 -2.92 -2.01
N PHE A 89 -15.12 -4.13 -1.94
CA PHE A 89 -16.44 -4.53 -2.42
C PHE A 89 -17.56 -4.29 -1.40
N ASP A 90 -17.23 -3.85 -0.18
CA ASP A 90 -18.20 -3.41 0.82
C ASP A 90 -18.58 -1.95 0.52
N MET A 91 -19.80 -1.79 0.00
CA MET A 91 -20.34 -0.48 -0.37
C MET A 91 -21.15 0.17 0.76
N GLU A 92 -21.51 -0.59 1.81
CA GLU A 92 -22.21 -0.04 2.96
C GLU A 92 -21.21 0.64 3.91
N TYR A 93 -20.01 0.06 4.04
CA TYR A 93 -18.94 0.57 4.90
C TYR A 93 -17.62 0.70 4.11
N PRO A 94 -17.55 1.60 3.11
CA PRO A 94 -16.36 1.76 2.29
C PRO A 94 -15.17 2.22 3.13
N VAL A 95 -14.03 1.54 2.96
CA VAL A 95 -12.79 1.90 3.65
C VAL A 95 -11.98 2.85 2.77
N ALA A 96 -11.61 4.00 3.32
CA ALA A 96 -10.84 5.03 2.65
C ALA A 96 -9.34 4.72 2.70
N LEU A 97 -8.65 4.89 1.57
CA LEU A 97 -7.19 4.77 1.47
C LEU A 97 -6.65 5.90 0.59
N ASN A 98 -6.22 6.99 1.21
CA ASN A 98 -5.56 8.07 0.48
C ASN A 98 -4.05 7.85 0.49
N VAL A 99 -3.50 7.47 -0.67
CA VAL A 99 -2.06 7.28 -0.82
C VAL A 99 -1.27 8.59 -0.65
N LEU A 100 -1.87 9.72 -1.04
CA LEU A 100 -1.27 11.05 -1.00
C LEU A 100 -1.41 11.73 0.37
N GLU A 101 -2.19 11.15 1.28
CA GLU A 101 -2.28 11.65 2.64
C GLU A 101 -0.94 11.43 3.35
N ASP A 102 -0.31 12.53 3.76
CA ASP A 102 0.83 12.52 4.67
C ASP A 102 0.32 12.59 6.12
N THR A 103 0.32 11.45 6.81
CA THR A 103 -0.05 11.39 8.23
C THR A 103 1.16 11.50 9.16
N ALA A 104 2.38 11.53 8.63
CA ALA A 104 3.59 11.40 9.43
C ALA A 104 4.10 12.77 9.90
N ALA A 105 4.25 12.93 11.22
CA ALA A 105 4.98 14.05 11.80
C ALA A 105 6.45 14.03 11.31
N GLY A 106 7.04 15.20 11.09
CA GLY A 106 8.43 15.33 10.65
C GLY A 106 8.75 16.74 10.16
N ASP A 107 10.03 17.03 9.95
CA ASP A 107 10.45 18.25 9.28
C ASP A 107 10.26 18.18 7.76
N GLU A 108 10.46 19.30 7.07
CA GLU A 108 10.27 19.41 5.61
C GLU A 108 11.20 18.48 4.81
N SER A 109 12.35 18.09 5.38
CA SER A 109 13.31 17.19 4.73
C SER A 109 12.82 15.74 4.74
N SER A 110 12.30 15.27 5.88
CA SER A 110 11.66 13.97 6.00
C SER A 110 10.41 13.86 5.13
N GLN A 111 9.65 14.96 5.01
CA GLN A 111 8.49 15.01 4.12
C GLN A 111 8.89 14.80 2.64
N SER A 112 9.93 15.49 2.17
CA SER A 112 10.41 15.37 0.78
C SER A 112 10.83 13.93 0.43
N ILE A 113 11.53 13.25 1.34
CA ILE A 113 11.94 11.85 1.15
C ILE A 113 10.73 10.91 1.08
N ARG A 114 9.75 11.07 1.99
CA ARG A 114 8.52 10.27 1.98
C ARG A 114 7.72 10.48 0.69
N SER A 115 7.61 11.72 0.21
CA SER A 115 6.96 12.04 -1.05
C SER A 115 7.59 11.29 -2.22
N GLN A 116 8.93 11.22 -2.28
CA GLN A 116 9.63 10.46 -3.33
C GLN A 116 9.33 8.95 -3.26
N PHE A 117 9.25 8.36 -2.06
CA PHE A 117 8.89 6.95 -1.91
C PHE A 117 7.43 6.69 -2.31
N ILE A 118 6.50 7.56 -1.94
CA ILE A 118 5.09 7.47 -2.36
C ILE A 118 5.00 7.51 -3.89
N VAL A 119 5.64 8.50 -4.52
CA VAL A 119 5.64 8.63 -5.97
C VAL A 119 6.30 7.42 -6.62
N SER A 120 7.46 6.98 -6.14
CA SER A 120 8.14 5.79 -6.69
C SER A 120 7.27 4.53 -6.63
N GLY A 121 6.60 4.28 -5.50
CA GLY A 121 5.67 3.16 -5.34
C GLY A 121 4.44 3.25 -6.25
N LEU A 122 3.89 4.44 -6.43
CA LEU A 122 2.79 4.67 -7.38
C LEU A 122 3.24 4.44 -8.82
N MET A 123 4.41 4.97 -9.19
CA MET A 123 4.94 4.86 -10.55
C MET A 123 5.29 3.42 -10.91
N SER A 124 5.86 2.65 -9.98
CA SER A 124 6.12 1.22 -10.19
C SER A 124 4.81 0.45 -10.40
N THR A 125 3.79 0.73 -9.59
CA THR A 125 2.44 0.15 -9.72
C THR A 125 1.81 0.47 -11.07
N PHE A 126 1.80 1.74 -11.46
CA PHE A 126 1.22 2.20 -12.72
C PHE A 126 1.94 1.63 -13.95
N LYS A 127 3.27 1.59 -13.90
CA LYS A 127 4.09 0.99 -14.96
C LYS A 127 3.82 -0.52 -15.11
N LYS A 128 3.53 -1.21 -14.02
CA LYS A 128 3.17 -2.63 -14.03
C LYS A 128 1.79 -2.86 -14.64
N ILE A 129 0.78 -2.10 -14.22
CA ILE A 129 -0.59 -2.21 -14.74
C ILE A 129 -0.64 -1.85 -16.24
N TRP A 130 0.13 -0.86 -16.66
CA TRP A 130 0.09 -0.34 -18.04
C TRP A 130 1.35 -0.62 -18.86
N LYS A 131 2.03 -1.75 -18.61
CA LYS A 131 3.35 -2.09 -19.18
C LYS A 131 3.50 -1.78 -20.69
N ASP A 132 2.51 -2.15 -21.50
CA ASP A 132 2.58 -2.00 -22.97
C ASP A 132 2.12 -0.61 -23.47
N GLN A 133 1.59 0.23 -22.57
CA GLN A 133 1.01 1.53 -22.86
C GLN A 133 1.66 2.65 -22.02
N TRP A 134 2.84 2.38 -21.47
CA TRP A 134 3.59 3.31 -20.63
C TRP A 134 4.68 4.01 -21.44
N SER A 135 4.79 5.33 -21.33
CA SER A 135 5.80 6.11 -22.04
C SER A 135 6.62 6.97 -21.08
N ALA A 136 7.88 7.23 -21.43
CA ALA A 136 8.75 8.09 -20.62
C ALA A 136 8.17 9.50 -20.41
N ARG A 137 7.42 10.03 -21.38
CA ARG A 137 6.77 11.34 -21.25
C ARG A 137 5.59 11.30 -20.27
N MET A 138 4.77 10.26 -20.35
CA MET A 138 3.70 10.01 -19.38
C MET A 138 4.27 9.90 -17.97
N GLU A 139 5.33 9.13 -17.82
CA GLU A 139 6.06 8.95 -16.56
C GLU A 139 6.54 10.29 -16.01
N TYR A 140 7.20 11.10 -16.83
CA TYR A 140 7.71 12.41 -16.43
C TYR A 140 6.60 13.36 -15.96
N ILE A 141 5.51 13.48 -16.72
CA ILE A 141 4.39 14.37 -16.38
C ILE A 141 3.66 13.88 -15.12
N LEU A 142 3.38 12.58 -15.02
CA LEU A 142 2.68 12.03 -13.87
C LEU A 142 3.52 12.13 -12.59
N ASN A 143 4.83 11.93 -12.68
CA ASN A 143 5.75 12.10 -11.55
C ASN A 143 5.64 13.50 -10.94
N TYR A 144 5.78 14.56 -11.75
CA TYR A 144 5.64 15.93 -11.26
C TYR A 144 4.21 16.31 -10.87
N THR A 145 3.21 15.64 -11.42
CA THR A 145 1.81 15.79 -10.99
C THR A 145 1.61 15.24 -9.58
N LEU A 146 2.10 14.03 -9.31
CA LEU A 146 1.98 13.42 -7.98
C LEU A 146 2.82 14.18 -6.93
N LEU A 147 4.04 14.60 -7.28
CA LEU A 147 4.87 15.42 -6.38
C LEU A 147 4.18 16.74 -6.03
N ALA A 148 3.59 17.42 -7.01
CA ALA A 148 2.86 18.65 -6.74
C ALA A 148 1.64 18.43 -5.85
N LEU A 149 0.87 17.36 -6.07
CA LEU A 149 -0.33 17.06 -5.29
C LEU A 149 -0.01 16.65 -3.85
N LEU A 150 1.14 16.02 -3.59
CA LEU A 150 1.57 15.67 -2.22
C LEU A 150 1.82 16.89 -1.32
N GLU A 151 2.10 18.06 -1.90
CA GLU A 151 2.24 19.31 -1.14
C GLU A 151 0.90 20.00 -0.84
N ILE A 152 -0.20 19.50 -1.43
CA ILE A 152 -1.52 20.11 -1.31
C ILE A 152 -2.33 19.34 -0.26
N PRO A 153 -2.74 20.01 0.84
CA PRO A 153 -3.60 19.39 1.84
C PRO A 153 -4.87 18.83 1.20
N GLU A 154 -5.26 17.64 1.65
CA GLU A 154 -6.49 16.96 1.21
C GLU A 154 -6.52 16.55 -0.27
N ALA A 155 -5.40 16.64 -0.99
CA ALA A 155 -5.32 16.13 -2.34
C ALA A 155 -5.49 14.61 -2.40
N THR A 156 -6.07 14.15 -3.51
CA THR A 156 -6.38 12.74 -3.78
C THR A 156 -5.89 12.36 -5.17
N LEU A 157 -5.90 11.05 -5.49
CA LEU A 157 -5.59 10.61 -6.84
C LEU A 157 -6.57 11.14 -7.89
N LEU A 158 -7.77 11.59 -7.49
CA LEU A 158 -8.73 12.22 -8.41
C LEU A 158 -8.24 13.58 -8.92
N ASP A 159 -7.42 14.27 -8.13
CA ASP A 159 -6.91 15.60 -8.46
C ASP A 159 -5.84 15.56 -9.56
N VAL A 160 -5.29 14.38 -9.90
CA VAL A 160 -4.41 14.21 -11.07
C VAL A 160 -5.08 14.70 -12.35
N ASN A 161 -6.35 14.33 -12.55
CA ASN A 161 -7.08 14.77 -13.73
C ASN A 161 -7.34 16.28 -13.72
N ARG A 162 -7.65 16.85 -12.54
CA ARG A 162 -7.87 18.30 -12.37
C ARG A 162 -6.58 19.08 -12.61
N MET A 163 -5.46 18.63 -12.06
CA MET A 163 -4.14 19.24 -12.28
C MET A 163 -3.80 19.30 -13.77
N LEU A 164 -4.22 18.29 -14.55
CA LEU A 164 -3.93 18.20 -15.99
C LEU A 164 -4.94 18.90 -16.91
N SER A 165 -6.20 19.12 -16.50
CA SER A 165 -7.23 19.77 -17.33
C SER A 165 -7.62 21.18 -16.89
N ASP A 166 -7.68 21.44 -15.59
CA ASP A 166 -8.20 22.68 -15.01
C ASP A 166 -7.04 23.65 -14.76
N LYS A 167 -6.95 24.68 -15.61
CA LYS A 167 -5.91 25.72 -15.52
C LYS A 167 -6.02 26.54 -14.23
N THR A 168 -7.22 26.74 -13.69
CA THR A 168 -7.45 27.50 -12.46
C THR A 168 -6.96 26.69 -11.28
N PHE A 169 -7.40 25.43 -11.16
CA PHE A 169 -6.92 24.53 -10.12
C PHE A 169 -5.40 24.35 -10.18
N ARG A 170 -4.83 24.15 -11.37
CA ARG A 170 -3.39 24.04 -11.55
C ARG A 170 -2.65 25.27 -11.03
N LYS A 171 -3.15 26.47 -11.34
CA LYS A 171 -2.53 27.72 -10.87
C LYS A 171 -2.55 27.78 -9.34
N ASP A 172 -3.69 27.46 -8.72
CA ASP A 172 -3.84 27.45 -7.26
C ASP A 172 -2.87 26.46 -6.59
N VAL A 173 -2.63 25.29 -7.22
CA VAL A 173 -1.62 24.32 -6.77
C VAL A 173 -0.21 24.90 -6.89
N ILE A 174 0.16 25.42 -8.06
CA ILE A 174 1.50 25.99 -8.33
C ILE A 174 1.85 27.11 -7.35
N ASP A 175 0.88 27.98 -7.04
CA ASP A 175 1.07 29.10 -6.12
C ASP A 175 1.39 28.65 -4.69
N ARG A 176 1.03 27.41 -4.32
CA ARG A 176 1.27 26.81 -3.00
C ARG A 176 2.49 25.89 -2.94
N LEU A 177 3.10 25.55 -4.07
CA LEU A 177 4.27 24.68 -4.11
C LEU A 177 5.46 25.33 -3.39
N LYS A 178 6.06 24.58 -2.49
CA LYS A 178 7.29 24.92 -1.78
C LYS A 178 8.51 24.39 -2.51
N GLU A 179 8.44 23.19 -3.11
CA GLU A 179 9.62 22.58 -3.72
C GLU A 179 10.00 23.29 -5.03
N PRO A 180 11.19 23.95 -5.11
CA PRO A 180 11.54 24.77 -6.25
C PRO A 180 11.64 23.99 -7.56
N THR A 181 12.06 22.72 -7.52
CA THR A 181 12.17 21.89 -8.73
C THR A 181 10.81 21.54 -9.32
N VAL A 182 9.85 21.14 -8.49
CA VAL A 182 8.47 20.85 -8.91
C VAL A 182 7.78 22.11 -9.41
N LYS A 183 7.97 23.25 -8.73
CA LYS A 183 7.44 24.54 -9.17
C LYS A 183 8.01 24.98 -10.51
N ALA A 184 9.33 24.90 -10.68
CA ALA A 184 10.00 25.25 -11.94
C ALA A 184 9.54 24.39 -13.11
N TYR A 185 9.31 23.09 -12.88
CA TYR A 185 8.73 22.22 -13.90
C TYR A 185 7.38 22.76 -14.40
N TRP A 186 6.46 23.10 -13.49
CA TRP A 186 5.12 23.57 -13.87
C TRP A 186 5.13 24.96 -14.52
N GLU A 187 5.91 25.90 -13.98
CA GLU A 187 5.97 27.28 -14.46
C GLU A 187 6.76 27.44 -15.77
N LYS A 188 7.76 26.58 -16.02
CA LYS A 188 8.67 26.70 -17.15
C LYS A 188 8.50 25.54 -18.13
N GLU A 189 8.76 24.31 -17.70
CA GLU A 189 8.81 23.17 -18.61
C GLU A 189 7.42 22.83 -19.16
N PHE A 190 6.45 22.55 -18.29
CA PHE A 190 5.09 22.21 -18.69
C PHE A 190 4.43 23.38 -19.43
N ALA A 191 4.60 24.61 -18.93
CA ALA A 191 4.05 25.82 -19.57
C ALA A 191 4.63 26.07 -20.98
N SER A 192 5.88 25.66 -21.23
CA SER A 192 6.53 25.78 -22.55
C SER A 192 6.15 24.66 -23.53
N MET A 193 5.44 23.61 -23.08
CA MET A 193 5.00 22.54 -23.98
C MET A 193 4.01 23.07 -25.00
N THR A 194 4.22 22.70 -26.26
CA THR A 194 3.28 23.03 -27.33
C THR A 194 1.91 22.36 -27.09
N ASP A 195 0.83 22.98 -27.56
CA ASP A 195 -0.52 22.42 -27.47
C ASP A 195 -0.59 21.00 -28.03
N LYS A 196 0.17 20.71 -29.10
CA LYS A 196 0.30 19.38 -29.68
C LYS A 196 0.91 18.38 -28.69
N MET A 197 2.01 18.74 -28.01
CA MET A 197 2.66 17.85 -27.04
C MET A 197 1.75 17.57 -25.83
N VAL A 198 1.03 18.59 -25.36
CA VAL A 198 0.04 18.45 -24.28
C VAL A 198 -1.10 17.53 -24.73
N ALA A 199 -1.66 17.75 -25.92
CA ALA A 199 -2.75 16.94 -26.47
C ALA A 199 -2.35 15.48 -26.73
N GLU A 200 -1.08 15.17 -26.95
CA GLU A 200 -0.59 13.79 -27.10
C GLU A 200 -0.42 13.06 -25.75
N ALA A 201 0.12 13.74 -24.73
CA ALA A 201 0.53 13.08 -23.49
C ALA A 201 -0.52 13.12 -22.38
N VAL A 202 -1.23 14.24 -22.23
CA VAL A 202 -2.19 14.44 -21.14
C VAL A 202 -3.38 13.49 -21.23
N PRO A 203 -4.05 13.30 -22.39
CA PRO A 203 -5.17 12.38 -22.49
C PRO A 203 -4.78 10.94 -22.15
N ALA A 204 -3.55 10.52 -22.44
CA ALA A 204 -3.08 9.18 -22.12
C ALA A 204 -3.00 8.95 -20.60
N ILE A 205 -2.56 9.96 -19.82
CA ILE A 205 -2.57 9.91 -18.35
C ILE A 205 -4.02 9.94 -17.84
N GLN A 206 -4.83 10.86 -18.37
CA GLN A 206 -6.21 11.04 -17.92
C GLN A 206 -7.07 9.80 -18.17
N ASN A 207 -6.89 9.12 -19.30
CA ASN A 207 -7.59 7.88 -19.61
C ASN A 207 -7.23 6.78 -18.60
N LYS A 208 -5.94 6.67 -18.26
CA LYS A 208 -5.42 5.68 -17.32
C LYS A 208 -5.91 5.89 -15.90
N VAL A 209 -5.74 7.11 -15.36
CA VAL A 209 -6.30 7.46 -14.05
C VAL A 209 -7.82 7.35 -14.07
N GLY A 210 -8.45 7.78 -15.18
CA GLY A 210 -9.89 7.72 -15.40
C GLY A 210 -10.49 6.32 -15.29
N GLN A 211 -9.74 5.25 -15.65
CA GLN A 211 -10.18 3.86 -15.47
C GLN A 211 -10.44 3.50 -14.00
N PHE A 212 -9.66 4.07 -13.07
CA PHE A 212 -9.88 3.86 -11.64
C PHE A 212 -11.01 4.73 -11.10
N ILE A 213 -11.18 5.95 -11.63
CA ILE A 213 -12.24 6.88 -11.23
C ILE A 213 -13.63 6.40 -11.70
N SER A 214 -13.70 5.78 -12.87
CA SER A 214 -14.97 5.27 -13.41
C SER A 214 -15.51 4.09 -12.61
N ASN A 215 -14.62 3.29 -11.98
CA ASN A 215 -15.02 2.26 -11.05
C ASN A 215 -15.40 2.88 -9.70
N ALA A 216 -16.70 2.88 -9.38
CA ALA A 216 -17.20 3.48 -8.14
C ALA A 216 -16.58 2.89 -6.87
N LEU A 217 -16.26 1.59 -6.86
CA LEU A 217 -15.59 0.92 -5.74
C LEU A 217 -14.22 1.56 -5.48
N ILE A 218 -13.42 1.70 -6.53
CA ILE A 218 -12.07 2.24 -6.43
C ILE A 218 -12.09 3.73 -6.15
N ARG A 219 -12.95 4.48 -6.86
CA ARG A 219 -13.13 5.92 -6.64
C ARG A 219 -13.49 6.24 -5.19
N ASN A 220 -14.38 5.46 -4.58
CA ASN A 220 -14.82 5.69 -3.21
C ASN A 220 -13.71 5.44 -2.18
N ILE A 221 -12.67 4.68 -2.55
CA ILE A 221 -11.50 4.39 -1.71
C ILE A 221 -10.42 5.46 -1.89
N ILE A 222 -9.99 5.70 -3.13
CA ILE A 222 -8.84 6.57 -3.45
C ILE A 222 -9.18 8.05 -3.55
N GLY A 223 -10.47 8.38 -3.61
CA GLY A 223 -10.99 9.74 -3.72
C GLY A 223 -11.32 10.40 -2.40
N GLN A 224 -11.02 9.75 -1.29
CA GLN A 224 -11.20 10.31 0.04
C GLN A 224 -9.98 11.15 0.40
N THR A 225 -10.21 12.29 1.05
CA THR A 225 -9.13 13.18 1.47
C THR A 225 -8.32 12.62 2.62
N LYS A 226 -8.92 11.73 3.43
CA LYS A 226 -8.31 11.05 4.57
C LYS A 226 -8.53 9.54 4.51
N SER A 227 -7.55 8.77 4.96
CA SER A 227 -7.66 7.32 5.12
C SER A 227 -8.48 6.97 6.36
N SER A 228 -9.16 5.83 6.34
CA SER A 228 -10.00 5.39 7.47
C SER A 228 -9.20 5.03 8.72
N PHE A 229 -7.91 4.75 8.58
CA PHE A 229 -7.01 4.42 9.67
C PHE A 229 -5.58 4.81 9.34
N ASP A 230 -4.78 5.01 10.39
CA ASP A 230 -3.35 5.27 10.28
C ASP A 230 -2.57 3.94 10.38
N PHE A 231 -1.82 3.62 9.33
CA PHE A 231 -1.03 2.38 9.25
C PHE A 231 0.05 2.30 10.32
N ARG A 232 0.71 3.43 10.63
CA ARG A 232 1.76 3.46 11.64
C ARG A 232 1.19 3.18 13.02
N LYS A 233 0.10 3.86 13.37
CA LYS A 233 -0.63 3.59 14.62
C LYS A 233 -1.13 2.15 14.68
N ALA A 234 -1.67 1.63 13.59
CA ALA A 234 -2.13 0.24 13.53
C ALA A 234 -0.99 -0.77 13.76
N MET A 235 0.21 -0.49 13.23
CA MET A 235 1.38 -1.32 13.49
C MET A 235 1.84 -1.22 14.95
N ASP A 236 1.86 -0.02 15.52
CA ASP A 236 2.35 0.24 16.90
C ASP A 236 1.38 -0.31 17.96
N GLU A 237 0.08 -0.34 17.66
CA GLU A 237 -0.95 -0.91 18.52
C GLU A 237 -1.19 -2.41 18.27
N LYS A 238 -0.34 -3.07 17.48
CA LYS A 238 -0.45 -4.49 17.12
C LYS A 238 -1.82 -4.89 16.52
N LYS A 239 -2.41 -4.04 15.68
CA LYS A 239 -3.69 -4.34 15.02
C LYS A 239 -3.59 -5.55 14.07
N ILE A 240 -4.75 -6.13 13.74
CA ILE A 240 -4.91 -7.21 12.77
C ILE A 240 -5.52 -6.60 11.50
N ILE A 241 -4.71 -6.42 10.46
CA ILE A 241 -5.17 -5.84 9.20
C ILE A 241 -5.40 -6.97 8.20
N ILE A 242 -6.64 -7.12 7.71
CA ILE A 242 -6.97 -8.13 6.72
C ILE A 242 -7.47 -7.41 5.47
N PHE A 243 -6.72 -7.55 4.38
CA PHE A 243 -6.96 -6.89 3.11
C PHE A 243 -7.55 -7.90 2.12
N ASN A 244 -8.88 -7.99 2.10
CA ASN A 244 -9.62 -8.88 1.21
C ASN A 244 -9.92 -8.17 -0.10
N LEU A 245 -9.14 -8.47 -1.14
CA LEU A 245 -9.35 -7.85 -2.44
C LEU A 245 -10.38 -8.60 -3.29
N SER A 246 -10.48 -9.93 -3.14
CA SER A 246 -11.38 -10.79 -3.91
C SER A 246 -11.44 -10.44 -5.41
N ILE A 247 -10.47 -10.90 -6.18
CA ILE A 247 -10.29 -10.58 -7.60
C ILE A 247 -11.55 -10.77 -8.44
N GLY A 248 -12.37 -11.78 -8.12
CA GLY A 248 -13.64 -12.04 -8.80
C GLY A 248 -14.71 -10.96 -8.59
N ARG A 249 -14.57 -10.12 -7.54
CA ARG A 249 -15.52 -9.04 -7.21
C ARG A 249 -15.09 -7.68 -7.73
N ILE A 250 -13.78 -7.40 -7.80
CA ILE A 250 -13.29 -6.06 -8.13
C ILE A 250 -12.46 -5.98 -9.42
N GLY A 251 -12.03 -7.11 -9.97
CA GLY A 251 -11.22 -7.19 -11.18
C GLY A 251 -9.71 -7.04 -10.95
N GLU A 252 -8.92 -7.57 -11.88
CA GLU A 252 -7.47 -7.69 -11.74
C GLU A 252 -6.73 -6.35 -11.59
N ASP A 253 -7.04 -5.36 -12.41
CA ASP A 253 -6.38 -4.04 -12.36
C ASP A 253 -6.61 -3.35 -11.01
N ALA A 254 -7.82 -3.49 -10.45
CA ALA A 254 -8.17 -2.96 -9.14
C ALA A 254 -7.41 -3.67 -8.01
N VAL A 255 -7.31 -5.01 -8.08
CA VAL A 255 -6.50 -5.81 -7.14
C VAL A 255 -5.05 -5.34 -7.17
N ASN A 256 -4.46 -5.24 -8.36
CA ASN A 256 -3.08 -4.82 -8.53
C ASN A 256 -2.83 -3.40 -7.99
N LEU A 257 -3.73 -2.45 -8.30
CA LEU A 257 -3.63 -1.10 -7.76
C LEU A 257 -3.73 -1.10 -6.23
N LEU A 258 -4.85 -1.55 -5.67
CA LEU A 258 -5.11 -1.45 -4.24
C LEU A 258 -4.10 -2.25 -3.41
N GLY A 259 -3.71 -3.44 -3.87
CA GLY A 259 -2.70 -4.24 -3.20
C GLY A 259 -1.33 -3.57 -3.20
N SER A 260 -0.92 -2.93 -4.30
CA SER A 260 0.36 -2.21 -4.35
C SER A 260 0.33 -0.93 -3.50
N LEU A 261 -0.81 -0.21 -3.48
CA LEU A 261 -1.01 0.95 -2.59
C LEU A 261 -0.91 0.54 -1.11
N PHE A 262 -1.52 -0.60 -0.75
CA PHE A 262 -1.47 -1.14 0.60
C PHE A 262 -0.05 -1.48 1.03
N VAL A 263 0.69 -2.23 0.20
CA VAL A 263 2.09 -2.57 0.46
C VAL A 263 2.93 -1.32 0.62
N THR A 264 2.73 -0.32 -0.25
CA THR A 264 3.44 0.96 -0.18
C THR A 264 3.16 1.67 1.15
N LYS A 265 1.90 1.73 1.61
CA LYS A 265 1.56 2.36 2.89
C LYS A 265 2.12 1.60 4.09
N ILE A 266 2.10 0.27 4.07
CA ILE A 266 2.74 -0.55 5.12
C ILE A 266 4.24 -0.31 5.15
N TYR A 267 4.89 -0.25 3.98
CA TYR A 267 6.33 0.02 3.88
C TYR A 267 6.68 1.41 4.42
N LEU A 268 5.95 2.45 4.04
CA LEU A 268 6.14 3.82 4.54
C LEU A 268 5.90 3.91 6.06
N ALA A 269 4.87 3.25 6.56
CA ALA A 269 4.60 3.16 8.00
C ALA A 269 5.76 2.47 8.73
N ALA A 270 6.30 1.37 8.18
CA ALA A 270 7.48 0.70 8.72
C ALA A 270 8.72 1.61 8.69
N MET A 271 8.97 2.32 7.58
CA MET A 271 10.12 3.24 7.45
C MET A 271 10.04 4.40 8.43
N SER A 272 8.85 4.95 8.69
CA SER A 272 8.69 6.01 9.69
C SER A 272 9.11 5.57 11.10
N ARG A 273 9.26 4.26 11.37
CA ARG A 273 9.77 3.76 12.66
C ARG A 273 11.26 4.02 12.80
N ALA A 274 11.99 4.21 11.70
CA ALA A 274 13.43 4.43 11.70
C ALA A 274 13.86 5.72 12.42
N ASP A 275 12.95 6.70 12.55
CA ASP A 275 13.22 7.97 13.25
C ASP A 275 13.22 7.83 14.79
N ILE A 276 12.93 6.64 15.32
CA ILE A 276 12.92 6.33 16.75
C ILE A 276 14.33 5.93 17.22
N SER A 277 14.69 6.25 18.46
CA SER A 277 15.98 5.86 19.06
C SER A 277 16.19 4.33 19.02
N GLU A 278 17.44 3.86 18.89
CA GLU A 278 17.74 2.43 18.90
C GLU A 278 17.21 1.69 20.15
N ARG A 279 17.14 2.41 21.28
CA ARG A 279 16.60 1.89 22.53
C ARG A 279 15.10 1.63 22.39
N ASP A 280 14.35 2.62 21.94
CA ASP A 280 12.89 2.55 21.81
C ASP A 280 12.49 1.61 20.66
N MET A 281 13.31 1.52 19.60
CA MET A 281 13.13 0.56 18.51
C MET A 281 13.13 -0.90 19.00
N LYS A 282 13.93 -1.24 20.01
CA LYS A 282 13.92 -2.59 20.60
C LYS A 282 12.66 -2.91 21.39
N GLU A 283 11.97 -1.87 21.88
CA GLU A 283 10.70 -2.01 22.59
C GLU A 283 9.49 -2.00 21.64
N MET A 284 9.71 -1.61 20.38
CA MET A 284 8.65 -1.58 19.37
C MET A 284 8.11 -2.99 19.10
N PRO A 285 6.79 -3.11 18.95
CA PRO A 285 6.21 -4.39 18.64
C PRO A 285 6.54 -4.84 17.23
N ASN A 286 6.80 -6.15 17.11
CA ASN A 286 6.87 -6.81 15.81
C ASN A 286 5.52 -6.67 15.08
N PHE A 287 5.61 -6.46 13.77
CA PHE A 287 4.46 -6.43 12.88
C PHE A 287 4.77 -7.25 11.63
N TYR A 288 3.95 -8.24 11.33
CA TYR A 288 4.21 -9.18 10.24
C TYR A 288 3.29 -8.92 9.05
N LEU A 289 3.88 -8.70 7.87
CA LEU A 289 3.15 -8.58 6.61
C LEU A 289 3.19 -9.92 5.87
N TYR A 290 2.01 -10.48 5.62
CA TYR A 290 1.78 -11.65 4.79
C TYR A 290 1.19 -11.19 3.45
N VAL A 291 1.82 -11.59 2.35
CA VAL A 291 1.38 -11.24 1.00
C VAL A 291 1.28 -12.54 0.19
N ASP A 292 0.06 -12.99 -0.10
CA ASP A 292 -0.11 -14.07 -1.07
C ASP A 292 0.08 -13.52 -2.49
N GLU A 293 0.63 -14.33 -3.39
CA GLU A 293 0.98 -13.94 -4.76
C GLU A 293 1.77 -12.60 -4.83
N PHE A 294 2.76 -12.44 -3.95
CA PHE A 294 3.62 -11.24 -3.78
C PHE A 294 4.10 -10.61 -5.09
N GLN A 295 4.41 -11.44 -6.10
CA GLN A 295 4.88 -11.00 -7.41
C GLN A 295 3.87 -10.13 -8.16
N ASN A 296 2.60 -10.09 -7.74
CA ASN A 296 1.56 -9.24 -8.33
C ASN A 296 1.58 -7.82 -7.74
N PHE A 297 2.13 -7.62 -6.54
CA PHE A 297 2.03 -6.34 -5.81
C PHE A 297 3.35 -5.59 -5.69
N ILE A 298 4.47 -6.26 -5.90
CA ILE A 298 5.80 -5.68 -5.72
C ILE A 298 6.59 -5.76 -7.04
N THR A 299 7.51 -4.81 -7.22
CA THR A 299 8.40 -4.68 -8.39
C THR A 299 9.80 -4.36 -7.89
#